data_AF-A0A354Z5Y2-F1
#
_entry.id   AF-A0A354Z5Y2-F1
#
_cell.length_a   1.000
_cell.length_b   1.000
_cell.length_c   1.000
_cell.angle_alpha   90.00
_cell.angle_beta   90.00
_cell.angle_gamma   90.00
#
_symmetry.space_group_name_H-M   'P 1'
#
loop_
_entity.id
_entity.type
_entity.pdbx_description
1 polymer ?
#
loop_
_entity_poly.entity_id
_entity_poly.type
_entity_poly.pdbx_seq_one_letter_code
_entity_poly.pdbx_strand_id
1 'polypeptide(L)'
;GGLAAALSTAAGLLLVISSAISHDLLKKVVMPNINDKQELLFARLAAGVAIFIAGLLGIYPPGFVAEVVAFAFGLAAASFFPAILLGIFDKRTNTAGAISGMVVGLVFTIGYIVYFKGVFMAPMAANVPDNWLFGISPEGIGVVGMTLNFVIAIVVSRLTASPPKEIQDLVEHIRVPRGAGPAVHIAQH
;
A
#
# COMPACT_ATOMS: atom_id res chain seq x y z
N GLY A 1 -0.18 -9.02 -29.43
CA GLY A 1 -1.21 -8.75 -28.41
C GLY A 1 -0.67 -8.96 -27.01
N GLY A 2 -0.69 -10.20 -26.51
CA GLY A 2 -0.35 -10.52 -25.11
C GLY A 2 1.04 -10.08 -24.65
N LEU A 3 2.10 -10.35 -25.43
CA LEU A 3 3.46 -9.90 -25.10
C LEU A 3 3.57 -8.36 -25.00
N ALA A 4 2.92 -7.64 -25.92
CA ALA A 4 2.92 -6.18 -25.90
C ALA A 4 2.17 -5.62 -24.66
N ALA A 5 1.07 -6.26 -24.26
CA ALA A 5 0.34 -5.90 -23.05
C ALA A 5 1.18 -6.14 -21.78
N ALA A 6 1.81 -7.31 -21.66
CA ALA A 6 2.67 -7.63 -20.51
C ALA A 6 3.86 -6.67 -20.40
N LEU A 7 4.52 -6.35 -21.52
CA LEU A 7 5.62 -5.38 -21.55
C LEU A 7 5.16 -3.97 -21.21
N SER A 8 3.95 -3.56 -21.63
CA SER A 8 3.39 -2.25 -21.27
C SER A 8 3.13 -2.14 -19.77
N THR A 9 2.55 -3.17 -19.14
CA THR A 9 2.36 -3.20 -17.68
C THR A 9 3.70 -3.21 -16.94
N ALA A 10 4.65 -4.03 -17.38
CA ALA A 10 5.97 -4.09 -16.77
C ALA A 10 6.70 -2.74 -16.85
N ALA A 11 6.68 -2.07 -18.01
CA ALA A 11 7.26 -0.75 -18.19
C ALA A 11 6.58 0.29 -17.29
N GLY A 12 5.25 0.27 -17.18
CA GLY A 12 4.51 1.14 -16.27
C GLY A 12 4.90 0.96 -14.80
N LEU A 13 4.96 -0.29 -14.32
CA LEU A 13 5.37 -0.59 -12.95
C LEU A 13 6.84 -0.23 -12.70
N LEU A 14 7.73 -0.42 -13.67
CA LEU A 14 9.14 0.00 -13.58
C LEU A 14 9.27 1.52 -13.44
N LEU A 15 8.46 2.31 -14.16
CA LEU A 15 8.43 3.76 -14.01
C LEU A 15 7.94 4.17 -12.61
N VAL A 16 6.92 3.47 -12.09
CA VAL A 16 6.43 3.70 -10.72
C VAL A 16 7.51 3.40 -9.68
N ILE A 17 8.19 2.25 -9.78
CA ILE A 17 9.30 1.88 -8.88
C ILE A 17 10.44 2.91 -8.98
N SER A 18 10.79 3.29 -10.20
CA SER A 18 11.84 4.27 -10.48
C SER A 18 11.54 5.60 -9.80
N SER A 19 10.33 6.14 -9.96
CA SER A 19 9.93 7.42 -9.36
C SER A 19 9.78 7.32 -7.84
N ALA A 20 9.24 6.23 -7.32
CA ALA A 20 9.11 6.01 -5.88
C ALA A 20 10.49 6.01 -5.19
N ILE A 21 11.49 5.39 -5.81
CA ILE A 21 12.85 5.38 -5.26
C ILE A 21 13.51 6.75 -5.43
N SER A 22 13.54 7.32 -6.64
CA SER A 22 14.29 8.57 -6.87
C SER A 22 13.66 9.79 -6.20
N HIS A 23 12.34 9.94 -6.32
CA HIS A 23 11.63 11.14 -5.88
C HIS A 23 11.12 11.01 -4.44
N ASP A 24 10.37 9.95 -4.14
CA ASP A 24 9.72 9.84 -2.84
C ASP A 24 10.68 9.38 -1.74
N LEU A 25 11.55 8.40 -2.01
CA LEU A 25 12.54 7.96 -1.02
C LEU A 25 13.77 8.86 -0.99
N LEU A 26 14.48 9.01 -2.11
CA LEU A 26 15.74 9.76 -2.11
C LEU A 26 15.51 11.27 -2.00
N LYS A 27 14.80 11.91 -2.94
CA LYS A 27 14.64 13.38 -2.91
C LYS A 27 13.79 13.89 -1.75
N LYS A 28 12.73 13.21 -1.33
CA LYS A 28 11.90 13.72 -0.22
C LYS A 28 12.39 13.32 1.17
N VAL A 29 13.04 12.16 1.33
CA VAL A 29 13.35 11.61 2.67
C VAL A 29 14.85 11.52 2.95
N VAL A 30 15.66 10.92 2.07
CA VAL A 30 17.06 10.57 2.39
C VAL A 30 18.07 11.65 2.00
N MET A 31 17.94 12.24 0.82
CA MET A 31 18.85 13.24 0.24
C MET A 31 18.08 14.41 -0.38
N PRO A 32 17.55 15.36 0.41
CA PRO A 32 16.69 16.45 -0.07
C PRO A 32 17.34 17.42 -1.05
N ASN A 33 18.68 17.47 -1.07
CA ASN A 33 19.45 18.44 -1.83
C ASN A 33 19.95 17.90 -3.18
N ILE A 34 19.44 16.76 -3.66
CA ILE A 34 19.83 16.26 -4.98
C ILE A 34 19.25 17.13 -6.08
N ASN A 35 20.08 17.45 -7.08
CA ASN A 35 19.61 18.17 -8.27
C ASN A 35 18.90 17.24 -9.25
N ASP A 36 18.20 17.81 -10.23
CA ASP A 36 17.37 17.04 -11.17
C ASP A 36 18.19 16.06 -12.03
N LYS A 37 19.47 16.37 -12.31
CA LYS A 37 20.36 15.44 -13.03
C LYS A 37 20.69 14.21 -12.18
N GLN A 38 20.93 14.41 -10.88
CA GLN A 38 21.18 13.33 -9.94
C GLN A 38 19.91 12.50 -9.70
N GLU A 39 18.76 13.15 -9.54
CA GLU A 39 17.46 12.46 -9.42
C GLU A 39 17.20 11.56 -10.63
N LEU A 40 17.41 12.07 -11.85
CA LEU A 40 17.27 11.28 -13.08
C LEU A 40 18.27 10.12 -13.15
N LEU A 41 19.50 10.31 -12.68
CA LEU A 41 20.48 9.25 -12.58
C LEU A 41 20.00 8.15 -11.63
N PHE A 42 19.54 8.50 -10.43
CA PHE A 42 19.02 7.54 -9.45
C PHE A 42 17.77 6.82 -9.95
N ALA A 43 16.89 7.51 -10.67
CA ALA A 43 15.73 6.90 -11.33
C ALA A 43 16.18 5.78 -12.29
N ARG A 44 17.13 6.06 -13.18
CA ARG A 44 17.67 5.07 -14.12
C ARG A 44 18.37 3.90 -13.41
N LEU A 45 19.13 4.18 -12.35
CA LEU A 45 19.77 3.14 -11.54
C LEU A 45 18.72 2.25 -10.85
N ALA A 46 17.69 2.85 -10.25
CA ALA A 46 16.58 2.13 -9.64
C ALA A 46 15.87 1.22 -10.65
N ALA A 47 15.57 1.73 -11.85
CA ALA A 47 14.98 0.93 -12.92
C ALA A 47 15.90 -0.22 -13.35
N GLY A 48 17.21 0.03 -13.51
CA GLY A 48 18.18 -0.99 -13.87
C GLY A 48 18.29 -2.11 -12.82
N VAL A 49 18.36 -1.74 -11.53
CA VAL A 49 18.37 -2.70 -10.42
C VAL A 49 17.07 -3.50 -10.35
N ALA A 50 15.91 -2.83 -10.54
CA ALA A 50 14.62 -3.50 -10.55
C ALA A 50 14.51 -4.53 -11.70
N ILE A 51 14.95 -4.18 -12.92
CA ILE A 51 14.98 -5.11 -14.06
C ILE A 51 15.91 -6.29 -13.77
N PHE A 52 17.08 -6.04 -13.20
CA PHE A 52 18.02 -7.09 -12.84
C PHE A 52 17.43 -8.08 -11.82
N ILE A 53 16.82 -7.58 -10.74
CA ILE A 53 16.17 -8.42 -9.72
C ILE A 53 14.98 -9.16 -10.32
N ALA A 54 14.12 -8.48 -11.10
CA ALA A 54 12.97 -9.11 -11.75
C ALA A 54 13.40 -10.21 -12.74
N GLY A 55 14.48 -10.00 -13.50
CA GLY A 55 15.04 -11.02 -14.39
C GLY A 55 15.58 -12.22 -13.62
N LEU A 56 16.31 -11.99 -12.52
CA LEU A 56 16.80 -13.06 -11.65
C LEU A 56 15.67 -13.88 -11.03
N LEU A 57 14.65 -13.22 -10.46
CA LEU A 57 13.48 -13.91 -9.89
C LEU A 57 12.59 -14.55 -10.96
N GLY A 58 12.65 -14.08 -12.21
CA GLY A 58 12.01 -14.75 -13.34
C GLY A 58 12.69 -16.07 -13.72
N ILE A 59 14.01 -16.15 -13.62
CA ILE A 59 14.79 -17.38 -13.86
C ILE A 59 14.69 -18.33 -12.65
N TYR A 60 14.74 -17.80 -11.44
CA TYR A 60 14.68 -18.55 -10.18
C TYR A 60 13.45 -18.12 -9.36
N PRO A 61 12.24 -18.56 -9.75
CA PRO A 61 11.01 -18.11 -9.11
C PRO A 61 10.94 -18.58 -7.65
N PRO A 62 10.64 -17.68 -6.69
CA PRO A 62 10.54 -18.03 -5.27
C PRO A 62 9.24 -18.80 -4.93
N GLY A 63 8.30 -18.87 -5.86
CA GLY A 63 7.01 -19.53 -5.71
C GLY A 63 6.23 -19.47 -7.02
N PHE A 64 5.00 -19.96 -7.01
CA PHE A 64 4.15 -19.85 -8.20
C PHE A 64 3.81 -18.38 -8.47
N VAL A 65 3.74 -17.97 -9.75
CA VAL A 65 3.53 -16.55 -10.10
C VAL A 65 2.27 -15.98 -9.46
N ALA A 66 1.17 -16.73 -9.47
CA ALA A 66 -0.07 -16.29 -8.84
C ALA A 66 0.05 -16.12 -7.31
N GLU A 67 0.87 -16.94 -6.66
CA GLU A 67 1.12 -16.87 -5.22
C GLU A 67 1.93 -15.62 -4.84
N VAL A 68 3.03 -15.35 -5.55
CA VAL A 68 3.86 -14.16 -5.31
C VAL A 68 3.07 -12.87 -5.56
N VAL A 69 2.23 -12.87 -6.60
CA VAL A 69 1.33 -11.76 -6.91
C VAL A 69 0.26 -11.60 -5.83
N ALA A 70 -0.33 -12.68 -5.35
CA ALA A 70 -1.31 -12.65 -4.27
C ALA A 70 -0.71 -12.07 -2.98
N PHE A 71 0.52 -12.43 -2.61
CA PHE A 71 1.21 -11.82 -1.47
C PHE A 71 1.47 -10.31 -1.66
N ALA A 72 1.95 -9.89 -2.84
CA ALA A 72 2.21 -8.48 -3.11
C ALA A 72 0.94 -7.63 -2.98
N PHE A 73 -0.17 -8.06 -3.60
CA PHE A 73 -1.45 -7.36 -3.49
C PHE A 73 -2.07 -7.48 -2.10
N GLY A 74 -1.94 -8.63 -1.44
CA GLY A 74 -2.43 -8.84 -0.08
C GLY A 74 -1.76 -7.91 0.93
N LEU A 75 -0.43 -7.74 0.83
CA LEU A 75 0.33 -6.81 1.67
C LEU A 75 0.01 -5.35 1.37
N ALA A 76 -0.14 -4.99 0.09
CA ALA A 76 -0.55 -3.65 -0.31
C ALA A 76 -1.96 -3.31 0.17
N ALA A 77 -2.91 -4.25 0.05
CA ALA A 77 -4.27 -4.11 0.53
C ALA A 77 -4.32 -3.99 2.06
N ALA A 78 -3.50 -4.77 2.78
CA ALA A 78 -3.43 -4.72 4.22
C ALA A 78 -2.78 -3.44 4.78
N SER A 79 -2.11 -2.64 3.95
CA SER A 79 -1.35 -1.46 4.37
C SER A 79 -1.89 -0.16 3.77
N PHE A 80 -1.63 0.07 2.49
CA PHE A 80 -1.86 1.35 1.83
C PHE A 80 -3.34 1.62 1.57
N PHE A 81 -4.11 0.59 1.20
CA PHE A 81 -5.49 0.79 0.77
C PHE A 81 -6.36 1.48 1.85
N PRO A 82 -6.42 1.01 3.11
CA PRO A 82 -7.17 1.69 4.17
C PRO A 82 -6.65 3.11 4.45
N ALA A 83 -5.34 3.30 4.47
CA ALA A 83 -4.73 4.60 4.75
C ALA A 83 -5.09 5.65 3.68
N ILE A 84 -5.03 5.27 2.40
CA ILE A 84 -5.40 6.12 1.27
C ILE A 84 -6.91 6.40 1.29
N LEU A 85 -7.73 5.37 1.45
CA LEU A 85 -9.19 5.53 1.43
C LEU A 85 -9.67 6.45 2.57
N LEU A 86 -9.19 6.22 3.79
CA LEU A 86 -9.51 7.08 4.94
C LEU A 86 -8.93 8.49 4.77
N GLY A 87 -7.73 8.63 4.21
CA GLY A 87 -7.14 9.93 3.93
C GLY A 87 -7.94 10.80 2.96
N ILE A 88 -8.69 10.19 2.02
CA ILE A 88 -9.54 10.90 1.05
C ILE A 88 -10.95 11.14 1.60
N PHE A 89 -11.52 10.16 2.32
CA PHE A 89 -12.96 10.19 2.68
C PHE A 89 -13.25 10.48 4.15
N ASP A 90 -12.26 10.43 5.04
CA ASP A 90 -12.42 10.68 6.47
C ASP A 90 -11.49 11.81 6.96
N LYS A 91 -12.07 13.01 7.12
CA LYS A 91 -11.36 14.20 7.63
C LYS A 91 -10.75 14.01 9.02
N ARG A 92 -11.22 13.01 9.79
CA ARG A 92 -10.80 12.80 11.17
C ARG A 92 -9.66 11.79 11.32
N THR A 93 -9.33 11.05 10.26
CA THR A 93 -8.17 10.15 10.23
C THR A 93 -6.89 10.98 10.30
N ASN A 94 -6.01 10.64 11.24
CA ASN A 94 -4.74 11.32 11.48
C ASN A 94 -3.56 10.38 11.25
N THR A 95 -2.34 10.93 11.29
CA THR A 95 -1.10 10.18 11.06
C THR A 95 -0.92 9.00 12.02
N ALA A 96 -1.27 9.17 13.30
CA ALA A 96 -1.15 8.10 14.30
C ALA A 96 -2.09 6.93 14.00
N GLY A 97 -3.34 7.22 13.62
CA GLY A 97 -4.31 6.22 13.16
C GLY A 97 -3.83 5.51 11.90
N ALA A 98 -3.44 6.26 10.87
CA ALA A 98 -2.97 5.68 9.62
C ALA A 98 -1.75 4.75 9.81
N ILE A 99 -0.72 5.21 10.54
CA ILE A 99 0.50 4.41 10.77
C ILE A 99 0.20 3.17 11.63
N SER A 100 -0.57 3.31 12.71
CA SER A 100 -0.92 2.16 13.57
C SER A 100 -1.72 1.11 12.81
N GLY A 101 -2.69 1.52 11.99
CA GLY A 101 -3.44 0.62 11.12
C GLY A 101 -2.53 -0.10 10.12
N MET A 102 -1.66 0.64 9.43
CA MET A 102 -0.68 0.06 8.49
C MET A 102 0.23 -0.97 9.15
N VAL A 103 0.77 -0.65 10.33
CA VAL A 103 1.65 -1.56 11.08
C VAL A 103 0.90 -2.82 11.49
N VAL A 104 -0.31 -2.70 12.08
CA VAL A 104 -1.08 -3.87 12.50
C VAL A 104 -1.46 -4.74 11.32
N GLY A 105 -1.97 -4.15 10.23
CA GLY A 105 -2.34 -4.89 9.02
C GLY A 105 -1.17 -5.63 8.38
N LEU A 106 0.00 -4.97 8.28
CA LEU A 106 1.22 -5.59 7.76
C LEU A 106 1.74 -6.70 8.66
N VAL A 107 1.88 -6.44 9.96
CA VAL A 107 2.42 -7.42 10.91
C VAL A 107 1.53 -8.66 10.96
N PHE A 108 0.20 -8.49 10.98
CA PHE A 108 -0.72 -9.61 10.92
C PHE A 108 -0.58 -10.41 9.62
N THR A 109 -0.59 -9.73 8.47
CA THR A 109 -0.55 -10.40 7.15
C THR A 109 0.78 -11.13 6.94
N ILE A 110 1.91 -10.45 7.21
CA ILE A 110 3.25 -11.04 7.13
C ILE A 110 3.38 -12.18 8.13
N GLY A 111 2.95 -11.96 9.38
CA GLY A 111 3.01 -12.97 10.43
C GLY A 111 2.27 -14.25 10.05
N TYR A 112 1.07 -14.12 9.48
CA TYR A 112 0.30 -15.27 8.99
C TYR A 112 0.97 -16.00 7.83
N ILE A 113 1.47 -15.25 6.83
CA ILE A 113 2.21 -15.84 5.70
C ILE A 113 3.43 -16.61 6.20
N VAL A 114 4.24 -15.98 7.05
CA VAL A 114 5.46 -16.57 7.60
C VAL A 114 5.14 -17.81 8.45
N TYR A 115 4.07 -17.77 9.26
CA TYR A 115 3.67 -18.87 10.13
C TYR A 115 3.35 -20.16 9.36
N PHE A 116 2.67 -20.06 8.21
CA PHE A 116 2.28 -21.22 7.40
C PHE A 116 3.26 -21.57 6.27
N LYS A 117 3.89 -20.58 5.66
CA LYS A 117 4.79 -20.79 4.49
C LYS A 117 6.25 -20.87 4.89
N GLY A 118 6.63 -20.47 6.10
CA GLY A 118 8.01 -20.50 6.54
C GLY A 118 8.92 -19.59 5.70
N VAL A 119 8.49 -18.33 5.50
CA VAL A 119 9.33 -17.37 4.78
C VAL A 119 10.48 -16.95 5.71
N PHE A 120 11.72 -17.28 5.35
CA PHE A 120 12.96 -17.08 6.13
C PHE A 120 13.16 -17.97 7.38
N MET A 121 12.20 -18.82 7.74
CA MET A 121 12.31 -19.79 8.85
C MET A 121 11.44 -21.02 8.58
N ALA A 122 11.59 -22.09 9.37
CA ALA A 122 10.73 -23.26 9.19
C ALA A 122 9.25 -22.89 9.48
N PRO A 123 8.27 -23.44 8.71
CA PRO A 123 6.86 -23.27 9.01
C PRO A 123 6.53 -23.73 10.43
N MET A 124 5.71 -22.94 11.13
CA MET A 124 5.33 -23.19 12.52
C MET A 124 4.08 -24.08 12.63
N ALA A 125 3.32 -24.21 11.55
CA ALA A 125 2.19 -25.12 11.43
C ALA A 125 2.09 -25.70 10.01
N ALA A 126 1.41 -26.83 9.87
CA ALA A 126 1.12 -27.40 8.57
C ALA A 126 0.16 -26.48 7.78
N ASN A 127 0.52 -26.17 6.54
CA ASN A 127 -0.29 -25.36 5.63
C ASN A 127 -1.46 -26.19 5.04
N VAL A 128 -2.44 -26.50 5.89
CA VAL A 128 -3.66 -27.25 5.54
C VAL A 128 -4.91 -26.46 5.97
N PRO A 129 -6.05 -26.61 5.27
CA PRO A 129 -7.27 -25.87 5.56
C PRO A 129 -7.73 -25.92 7.02
N ASP A 130 -7.53 -27.06 7.70
CA ASP A 130 -7.92 -27.25 9.10
C ASP A 130 -7.20 -26.30 10.06
N ASN A 131 -6.00 -25.83 9.70
CA ASN A 131 -5.22 -24.89 10.51
C ASN A 131 -5.44 -23.43 10.10
N TRP A 132 -6.14 -23.17 9.00
CA TRP A 132 -6.30 -21.82 8.49
C TRP A 132 -7.34 -21.03 9.28
N LEU A 133 -6.99 -19.78 9.59
CA LEU A 133 -7.91 -18.85 10.23
C LEU A 133 -9.10 -18.59 9.31
N PHE A 134 -10.30 -18.93 9.77
CA PHE A 134 -11.54 -18.85 8.99
C PHE A 134 -11.51 -19.62 7.66
N GLY A 135 -10.63 -20.62 7.53
CA GLY A 135 -10.42 -21.34 6.26
C GLY A 135 -9.73 -20.51 5.17
N ILE A 136 -9.11 -19.37 5.52
CA ILE A 136 -8.46 -18.48 4.57
C ILE A 136 -7.00 -18.89 4.40
N SER A 137 -6.61 -19.21 3.17
CA SER A 137 -5.23 -19.58 2.85
C SER A 137 -4.27 -18.39 3.05
N PRO A 138 -2.97 -18.64 3.24
CA PRO A 138 -1.97 -17.57 3.40
C PRO A 138 -1.96 -16.56 2.24
N GLU A 139 -2.30 -16.98 1.03
CA GLU A 139 -2.36 -16.13 -0.17
C GLU A 139 -3.55 -15.15 -0.12
N GLY A 140 -4.64 -15.52 0.56
CA GLY A 140 -5.85 -14.71 0.67
C GLY A 140 -5.95 -13.85 1.93
N ILE A 141 -5.06 -14.04 2.91
CA ILE A 141 -5.21 -13.45 4.25
C ILE A 141 -5.14 -11.91 4.29
N GLY A 142 -4.63 -11.28 3.23
CA GLY A 142 -4.52 -9.82 3.13
C GLY A 142 -5.85 -9.09 3.33
N VAL A 143 -6.99 -9.71 3.02
CA VAL A 143 -8.33 -9.13 3.28
C VAL A 143 -8.61 -8.94 4.78
N VAL A 144 -8.15 -9.88 5.61
CA VAL A 144 -8.29 -9.80 7.07
C VAL A 144 -7.34 -8.74 7.60
N GLY A 145 -6.10 -8.70 7.11
CA GLY A 145 -5.14 -7.64 7.44
C GLY A 145 -5.63 -6.23 7.08
N MET A 146 -6.26 -6.08 5.92
CA MET A 146 -6.92 -4.84 5.48
C MET A 146 -8.05 -4.43 6.43
N THR A 147 -8.89 -5.39 6.82
CA THR A 147 -9.99 -5.13 7.76
C THR A 147 -9.47 -4.68 9.12
N LEU A 148 -8.43 -5.36 9.63
CA LEU A 148 -7.76 -4.97 10.87
C LEU A 148 -7.17 -3.56 10.78
N ASN A 149 -6.53 -3.22 9.67
CA ASN A 149 -6.01 -1.88 9.43
C ASN A 149 -7.12 -0.83 9.47
N PHE A 150 -8.24 -1.02 8.75
CA PHE A 150 -9.39 -0.10 8.85
C PHE A 150 -9.85 0.12 10.28
N VAL A 151 -10.06 -0.97 11.03
CA VAL A 151 -10.54 -0.91 12.41
C VAL A 151 -9.56 -0.14 13.28
N ILE A 152 -8.27 -0.50 13.25
CA ILE A 152 -7.25 0.15 14.07
C ILE A 152 -7.06 1.61 13.67
N ALA A 153 -7.01 1.92 12.38
CA ALA A 153 -6.84 3.29 11.90
C ALA A 153 -7.98 4.20 12.35
N ILE A 154 -9.22 3.71 12.25
CA ILE A 154 -10.40 4.44 12.74
C ILE A 154 -10.32 4.58 14.26
N VAL A 155 -10.17 3.49 15.01
CA VAL A 155 -10.17 3.53 16.48
C VAL A 155 -9.07 4.44 17.01
N VAL A 156 -7.82 4.26 16.57
CA VAL A 156 -6.68 5.07 17.04
C VAL A 156 -6.85 6.52 16.60
N SER A 157 -7.32 6.81 15.39
CA SER A 157 -7.54 8.20 14.97
C SER A 157 -8.60 8.91 15.83
N ARG A 158 -9.65 8.22 16.27
CA ARG A 158 -10.69 8.78 17.14
C ARG A 158 -10.21 8.98 18.58
N LEU A 159 -9.32 8.12 19.06
CA LEU A 159 -8.74 8.21 20.41
C LEU A 159 -7.58 9.22 20.51
N THR A 160 -6.99 9.61 19.39
CA THR A 160 -5.84 10.54 19.34
C THR A 160 -6.24 11.92 18.81
N ALA A 161 -5.33 12.89 18.87
CA ALA A 161 -5.59 14.29 18.50
C ALA A 161 -6.10 14.44 17.06
N SER A 162 -7.08 15.33 16.84
CA SER A 162 -7.59 15.65 15.51
C SER A 162 -6.50 16.21 14.59
N PRO A 163 -6.54 15.92 13.27
CA PRO A 163 -5.71 16.63 12.31
C PRO A 163 -5.92 18.16 12.42
N PRO A 164 -4.90 18.98 12.12
CA PRO A 164 -5.06 20.43 12.01
C PRO A 164 -6.18 20.81 11.03
N LYS A 165 -6.87 21.93 11.27
CA LYS A 165 -7.99 22.39 10.44
C LYS A 165 -7.63 22.47 8.96
N GLU A 166 -6.46 22.99 8.64
CA GLU A 166 -5.95 23.08 7.26
C GLU A 166 -5.94 21.73 6.53
N ILE A 167 -5.60 20.63 7.23
CA ILE A 167 -5.63 19.28 6.65
C ILE A 167 -7.06 18.79 6.47
N GLN A 168 -7.95 19.08 7.41
CA GLN A 168 -9.37 18.72 7.28
C GLN A 168 -10.04 19.44 6.10
N ASP A 169 -9.71 20.73 5.94
CA ASP A 169 -10.20 21.58 4.85
C ASP A 169 -9.64 21.10 3.50
N LEU A 170 -8.37 20.67 3.46
CA LEU A 170 -7.78 20.05 2.27
C LEU A 170 -8.55 18.78 1.85
N VAL A 171 -8.86 17.89 2.79
CA VAL A 171 -9.63 16.68 2.51
C VAL A 171 -11.04 17.02 2.03
N GLU A 172 -11.67 18.05 2.61
CA GLU A 172 -12.98 18.54 2.17
C GLU A 172 -12.96 19.05 0.72
N HIS A 173 -11.96 19.85 0.36
CA HIS A 173 -11.81 20.36 -1.00
C HIS A 173 -11.50 19.26 -2.02
N ILE A 174 -10.77 18.20 -1.64
CA ILE A 174 -10.54 17.05 -2.52
C ILE A 174 -11.85 16.29 -2.76
N ARG A 175 -12.72 16.19 -1.75
CA ARG A 175 -14.00 15.48 -1.85
C ARG A 175 -15.07 16.25 -2.63
N VAL A 176 -15.08 17.59 -2.52
CA VAL A 176 -16.07 18.46 -3.16
C VAL A 176 -15.41 19.18 -4.33
N PRO A 177 -15.54 18.72 -5.58
CA PRO A 177 -14.91 19.36 -6.73
C PRO A 177 -15.40 20.80 -6.91
N ARG A 178 -14.50 21.68 -7.36
CA ARG A 178 -14.81 23.09 -7.69
C ARG A 178 -16.03 23.15 -8.62
N GLY A 179 -17.15 23.69 -8.13
CA GLY A 179 -18.39 23.84 -8.89
C GLY A 179 -19.63 23.24 -8.22
N ALA A 180 -19.49 22.43 -7.18
CA ALA A 180 -20.61 22.08 -6.30
C ALA A 180 -20.89 23.28 -5.38
N GLY A 181 -21.77 24.18 -5.83
CA GLY A 181 -22.21 25.32 -5.01
C GLY A 181 -22.84 24.86 -3.69
N PRO A 182 -22.84 25.71 -2.64
CA PRO A 182 -23.53 25.40 -1.40
C PRO A 182 -25.00 25.08 -1.71
N ALA A 183 -25.52 24.03 -1.08
CA ALA A 183 -26.93 23.66 -1.22
C ALA A 183 -27.80 24.88 -0.90
N VAL A 184 -28.58 25.33 -1.89
CA VAL A 184 -29.54 26.42 -1.71
C VAL A 184 -30.57 25.94 -0.69
N HIS A 185 -30.50 26.48 0.52
CA HIS A 185 -31.60 26.36 1.48
C HIS A 185 -32.79 27.12 0.91
N ILE A 186 -33.68 26.40 0.22
CA ILE A 186 -35.00 26.94 -0.11
C ILE A 186 -35.78 26.96 1.21
N ALA A 187 -35.83 28.13 1.85
CA ALA A 187 -36.76 28.39 2.93
C ALA A 187 -38.18 28.18 2.38
N GLN A 188 -38.86 27.15 2.87
CA GLN A 188 -40.27 26.93 2.57
C GLN A 188 -41.08 27.99 3.30
N HIS A 189 -41.73 28.86 2.53
CA HIS A 189 -42.86 29.69 2.97
C HIS A 189 -44.11 28.82 3.12
#